data_AF-A0A2P2L5E1-F1
#
_entry.id   AF-A0A2P2L5E1-F1
#
_cell.length_a   1.000
_cell.length_b   1.000
_cell.length_c   1.000
_cell.angle_alpha   90.00
_cell.angle_beta   90.00
_cell.angle_gamma   90.00
#
_symmetry.space_group_name_H-M   'P 1'
#
loop_
_entity.id
_entity.type
_entity.pdbx_description
1 polymer ?
#
loop_
_entity_poly.entity_id
_entity_poly.type
_entity_poly.pdbx_seq_one_letter_code
_entity_poly.pdbx_strand_id
1 'polypeptide(L)'
;MGERGLMSRILCAKFGGYLTFGTLESGIVSAPGQPMIKDLLDLYNFRQIGPDTKVFGIIGKPVGHSKSPALYNEAFKLVGFNGVYVHLLVDDIANFLQTYSSMDFTGFRLYF
;
A
#
# COMPACT_ATOMS: atom_id res chain seq x y z
N MET A 1 -5.24 -3.65 11.95
CA MET A 1 -5.10 -5.06 11.52
C MET A 1 -6.17 -5.37 10.47
N GLY A 2 -6.11 -6.53 9.83
CA GLY A 2 -7.06 -6.92 8.77
C GLY A 2 -6.73 -6.33 7.40
N GLU A 3 -7.48 -6.72 6.37
CA GLU A 3 -7.24 -6.33 4.98
C GLU A 3 -7.33 -4.81 4.77
N ARG A 4 -8.33 -4.15 5.38
CA ARG A 4 -8.47 -2.68 5.37
C ARG A 4 -7.29 -1.95 6.00
N GLY A 5 -6.58 -2.61 6.92
CA GLY A 5 -5.41 -2.07 7.61
C GLY A 5 -4.09 -2.35 6.89
N LEU A 6 -4.09 -2.97 5.71
CA LEU A 6 -2.85 -3.34 5.00
C LEU A 6 -1.93 -2.12 4.78
N MET A 7 -2.52 -0.97 4.43
CA MET A 7 -1.78 0.27 4.18
C MET A 7 -0.90 0.70 5.36
N SER A 8 -1.35 0.49 6.61
CA SER A 8 -0.56 0.87 7.79
C SER A 8 0.69 0.02 7.99
N ARG A 9 0.71 -1.20 7.44
CA ARG A 9 1.88 -2.08 7.47
C ARG A 9 2.90 -1.72 6.39
N ILE A 10 2.43 -1.21 5.26
CA ILE A 10 3.27 -0.82 4.11
C ILE A 10 3.90 0.55 4.34
N LEU A 11 3.11 1.54 4.79
CA LEU A 11 3.55 2.94 4.88
C LEU A 11 4.26 3.29 6.21
N CYS A 12 4.68 2.28 6.95
CA CYS A 12 5.36 2.42 8.24
C CYS A 12 6.55 3.40 8.16
N ALA A 13 7.43 3.24 7.17
CA ALA A 13 8.61 4.08 7.00
C ALA A 13 8.30 5.54 6.66
N LYS A 14 7.20 5.80 5.94
CA LYS A 14 6.74 7.16 5.62
C LYS A 14 6.23 7.90 6.86
N PHE A 15 5.46 7.20 7.70
CA PHE A 15 4.76 7.81 8.84
C PHE A 15 5.47 7.58 10.19
N GLY A 16 6.77 7.28 10.19
CA GLY A 16 7.60 7.23 11.40
C GLY A 16 7.44 5.98 12.27
N GLY A 17 6.89 4.89 11.74
CA GLY A 17 6.81 3.64 12.49
C GLY A 17 8.18 2.96 12.61
N TYR A 18 8.47 2.43 13.80
CA TYR A 18 9.77 1.80 14.12
C TYR A 18 9.99 0.47 13.38
N LEU A 19 8.94 -0.34 13.25
CA LEU A 19 8.98 -1.64 12.57
C LEU A 19 7.62 -2.01 11.97
N THR A 20 7.64 -2.95 11.02
CA THR A 20 6.46 -3.65 10.51
C THR A 20 6.69 -5.16 10.55
N PHE A 21 5.62 -5.94 10.48
CA PHE A 21 5.67 -7.40 10.47
C PHE A 21 5.29 -7.92 9.09
N GLY A 22 6.12 -8.80 8.54
CA GLY A 22 5.81 -9.58 7.35
C GLY A 22 5.99 -11.08 7.63
N THR A 23 5.22 -11.91 6.93
CA THR A 23 5.32 -13.37 7.06
C THR A 23 6.42 -13.94 6.17
N LEU A 24 6.99 -15.07 6.57
CA LEU A 24 7.95 -15.83 5.75
C LEU A 24 7.24 -16.63 4.65
N GLU A 25 6.06 -17.18 4.98
CA GLU A 25 5.27 -18.01 4.09
C GLU A 25 3.80 -17.54 4.09
N SER A 26 3.10 -17.83 3.00
CA SER A 26 1.66 -17.56 2.91
C SER A 26 0.88 -18.45 3.88
N GLY A 27 -0.14 -17.90 4.54
CA GLY A 27 -0.97 -18.64 5.49
C GLY A 27 -0.40 -18.79 6.90
N ILE A 28 0.91 -18.59 7.09
CA ILE A 28 1.55 -18.56 8.42
C ILE A 28 1.55 -17.12 8.95
N VAL A 29 0.40 -16.68 9.43
CA VAL A 29 0.19 -15.34 9.99
C VAL A 29 0.08 -15.39 11.50
N SER A 30 0.75 -14.46 12.19
CA SER A 30 0.51 -14.20 13.62
C SER A 30 -0.60 -13.17 13.85
N ALA A 31 -0.95 -12.41 12.81
CA ALA A 31 -1.99 -11.39 12.87
C ALA A 31 -2.70 -11.20 11.50
N PRO A 32 -4.03 -11.00 11.48
CA PRO A 32 -4.76 -10.70 10.25
C PRO A 32 -4.17 -9.54 9.44
N GLY A 33 -4.06 -9.77 8.12
CA GLY A 33 -3.60 -8.79 7.13
C GLY A 33 -2.08 -8.56 7.11
N GLN A 34 -1.26 -9.48 7.63
CA GLN A 34 0.19 -9.43 7.45
C GLN A 34 0.55 -9.76 5.99
N PRO A 35 1.29 -8.89 5.28
CA PRO A 35 1.84 -9.22 3.97
C PRO A 35 3.04 -10.16 4.11
N MET A 36 3.42 -10.86 3.03
CA MET A 36 4.70 -11.56 3.00
C MET A 36 5.86 -10.57 2.97
N ILE A 37 7.00 -10.97 3.54
CA ILE A 37 8.24 -10.18 3.46
C ILE A 37 8.62 -9.93 2.00
N LYS A 38 8.44 -10.94 1.13
CA LYS A 38 8.66 -10.81 -0.31
C LYS A 38 7.84 -9.68 -0.92
N ASP A 39 6.54 -9.61 -0.62
CA ASP A 39 5.66 -8.58 -1.19
C ASP A 39 6.03 -7.18 -0.67
N LEU A 40 6.41 -7.06 0.60
CA LEU A 40 6.92 -5.80 1.13
C LEU A 40 8.14 -5.34 0.33
N LEU A 41 9.15 -6.19 0.19
CA LEU A 41 10.41 -5.82 -0.44
C LEU A 41 10.27 -5.59 -1.94
N ASP A 42 9.59 -6.50 -2.65
CA ASP A 42 9.62 -6.58 -4.10
C ASP A 42 8.40 -5.93 -4.75
N LEU A 43 7.20 -6.04 -4.15
CA LEU A 43 5.97 -5.51 -4.73
C LEU A 43 5.68 -4.08 -4.28
N TYR A 44 5.94 -3.75 -3.02
CA TYR A 44 5.73 -2.40 -2.48
C TYR A 44 7.00 -1.56 -2.38
N ASN A 45 8.15 -2.08 -2.84
CA ASN A 45 9.44 -1.40 -2.79
C ASN A 45 9.75 -0.83 -1.39
N PHE A 46 9.45 -1.58 -0.33
CA PHE A 46 9.40 -1.06 1.05
C PHE A 46 10.65 -0.29 1.49
N ARG A 47 11.84 -0.65 0.98
CA ARG A 47 13.11 0.04 1.28
C ARG A 47 13.25 1.43 0.67
N GLN A 48 12.44 1.76 -0.33
CA GLN A 48 12.42 3.06 -1.01
C GLN A 48 11.39 4.02 -0.42
N ILE A 49 10.48 3.53 0.44
CA ILE A 49 9.46 4.35 1.08
C ILE A 49 10.12 5.22 2.16
N GLY A 50 9.97 6.54 2.03
CA GLY A 50 10.42 7.54 2.99
C GLY A 50 9.36 8.61 3.27
N PRO A 51 9.69 9.60 4.12
CA PRO A 51 8.74 10.64 4.55
C PRO A 51 8.10 11.40 3.39
N ASP A 52 8.85 11.68 2.33
CA ASP A 52 8.38 12.47 1.18
C ASP A 52 7.69 11.63 0.09
N THR A 53 7.68 10.30 0.20
CA THR A 53 7.11 9.41 -0.81
C THR A 53 5.63 9.69 -1.00
N LYS A 54 5.22 9.88 -2.26
CA LYS A 54 3.82 10.11 -2.62
C LYS A 54 3.03 8.80 -2.65
N VAL A 55 1.84 8.80 -2.09
CA VAL A 55 0.97 7.63 -1.99
C VAL A 55 -0.06 7.65 -3.11
N PHE A 56 -0.13 6.54 -3.83
CA PHE A 56 -1.12 6.25 -4.85
C PHE A 56 -1.83 4.95 -4.52
N GLY A 57 -2.98 4.70 -5.15
CA GLY A 57 -3.60 3.39 -4.99
C GLY A 57 -4.78 3.09 -5.87
N ILE A 58 -5.15 1.82 -5.85
CA ILE A 58 -6.37 1.30 -6.47
C ILE A 58 -7.44 1.20 -5.38
N ILE A 59 -8.54 1.91 -5.57
CA ILE A 59 -9.73 1.87 -4.72
C ILE A 59 -10.69 0.86 -5.33
N GLY A 60 -11.16 -0.09 -4.52
CA GLY A 60 -12.18 -1.06 -4.93
C GLY A 60 -12.65 -1.96 -3.79
N LYS A 61 -13.68 -2.76 -4.07
CA LYS A 61 -14.22 -3.76 -3.13
C LYS A 61 -14.91 -4.87 -3.92
N PRO A 62 -14.28 -6.05 -4.11
CA PRO A 62 -12.96 -6.47 -3.61
C PRO A 62 -11.80 -5.81 -4.38
N VAL A 63 -10.58 -5.81 -3.80
CA VAL A 63 -9.42 -5.14 -4.43
C VAL A 63 -8.13 -5.97 -4.45
N GLY A 64 -7.97 -6.96 -3.56
CA GLY A 64 -6.70 -7.69 -3.40
C GLY A 64 -6.21 -8.49 -4.61
N HIS A 65 -7.06 -8.68 -5.62
CA HIS A 65 -6.70 -9.35 -6.88
C HIS A 65 -6.08 -8.40 -7.92
N SER A 66 -6.04 -7.10 -7.65
CA SER A 66 -5.54 -6.10 -8.59
C SER A 66 -4.03 -6.25 -8.81
N LYS A 67 -3.61 -6.28 -10.08
CA LYS A 67 -2.19 -6.24 -10.44
C LYS A 67 -1.65 -4.81 -10.56
N SER A 68 -2.47 -3.80 -10.28
CA SER A 68 -2.07 -2.39 -10.41
C SER A 68 -0.86 -2.05 -9.54
N PRO A 69 -0.77 -2.48 -8.26
CA PRO A 69 0.42 -2.22 -7.45
C PRO A 69 1.70 -2.78 -8.04
N ALA A 70 1.67 -4.02 -8.58
CA ALA A 70 2.84 -4.61 -9.23
C ALA A 70 3.30 -3.81 -10.45
N LEU A 71 2.35 -3.36 -11.29
CA LEU A 71 2.66 -2.55 -12.47
C LEU A 71 3.24 -1.17 -12.10
N TYR A 72 2.56 -0.43 -11.23
CA TYR A 72 2.95 0.95 -10.93
C TYR A 72 4.18 1.05 -10.04
N ASN A 73 4.37 0.16 -9.06
CA ASN A 73 5.56 0.20 -8.22
C ASN A 73 6.83 -0.16 -9.01
N GLU A 74 6.74 -1.10 -9.95
CA GLU A 74 7.87 -1.38 -10.83
C GLU A 74 8.16 -0.19 -11.75
N ALA A 75 7.11 0.42 -12.33
CA ALA A 75 7.28 1.61 -13.16
C ALA A 75 7.89 2.80 -12.38
N PHE A 76 7.40 3.07 -11.16
CA PHE A 76 7.93 4.13 -10.29
C PHE A 76 9.40 3.92 -9.98
N LYS A 77 9.78 2.69 -9.64
CA LYS A 77 11.17 2.30 -9.40
C LYS A 77 12.05 2.48 -10.64
N LEU A 78 11.59 2.05 -11.81
CA LEU A 78 12.36 2.12 -13.06
C LEU A 78 12.64 3.56 -13.50
N VAL A 79 11.69 4.48 -13.29
CA VAL A 79 11.85 5.89 -13.68
C VAL A 79 12.35 6.79 -12.54
N GLY A 80 12.66 6.22 -11.37
CA GLY A 80 13.12 6.98 -10.20
C GLY A 80 12.07 7.92 -9.61
N PHE A 81 10.78 7.64 -9.80
CA PHE A 81 9.70 8.44 -9.24
C PHE A 81 9.46 8.07 -7.77
N ASN A 82 9.49 9.07 -6.88
CA ASN A 82 9.30 8.86 -5.43
C ASN A 82 7.82 8.65 -5.07
N GLY A 83 7.29 7.50 -5.46
CA GLY A 83 5.91 7.10 -5.21
C GLY A 83 5.78 5.64 -4.78
N VAL A 84 4.69 5.35 -4.06
CA VAL A 84 4.26 3.99 -3.73
C VAL A 84 2.79 3.84 -4.10
N TYR A 85 2.45 2.71 -4.72
CA TYR A 85 1.11 2.36 -5.15
C TYR A 85 0.59 1.18 -4.31
N VAL A 86 -0.57 1.34 -3.66
CA VAL A 86 -1.12 0.34 -2.72
C VAL A 86 -2.54 -0.09 -3.06
N HIS A 87 -2.96 -1.22 -2.48
CA HIS A 87 -4.36 -1.65 -2.49
C HIS A 87 -5.15 -0.88 -1.43
N LEU A 88 -6.33 -0.37 -1.80
CA LEU A 88 -7.23 0.38 -0.92
C LEU A 88 -8.62 -0.28 -0.95
N LEU A 89 -8.87 -1.13 0.05
CA LEU A 89 -10.19 -1.73 0.25
C LEU A 89 -11.12 -0.71 0.90
N VAL A 90 -12.01 -0.11 0.10
CA VAL A 90 -12.83 1.04 0.50
C VAL A 90 -14.31 0.67 0.44
N ASP A 91 -15.03 0.97 1.53
CA ASP A 91 -16.47 0.76 1.62
C ASP A 91 -17.28 2.00 1.18
N ASP A 92 -16.75 3.19 1.48
CA ASP A 92 -17.36 4.49 1.18
C ASP A 92 -16.29 5.40 0.57
N ILE A 93 -16.46 5.72 -0.71
CA ILE A 93 -15.51 6.54 -1.48
C ILE A 93 -15.48 7.98 -0.96
N ALA A 94 -16.64 8.55 -0.60
CA ALA A 94 -16.71 9.94 -0.15
C ALA A 94 -15.96 10.11 1.17
N ASN A 95 -16.21 9.20 2.12
CA ASN A 95 -15.50 9.20 3.40
C ASN A 95 -13.99 8.95 3.22
N PHE A 96 -13.60 8.06 2.31
CA PHE A 96 -12.19 7.80 2.01
C PHE A 96 -11.46 9.04 1.49
N LEU A 97 -12.04 9.72 0.49
CA LEU A 97 -11.46 10.94 -0.09
C LEU A 97 -11.41 12.10 0.91
N GLN A 98 -12.39 12.20 1.81
CA GLN A 98 -12.36 13.17 2.90
C GLN A 98 -11.26 12.87 3.93
N THR A 99 -11.05 11.58 4.25
CA THR A 99 -10.05 11.14 5.24
C THR A 99 -8.62 11.31 4.72
N TYR A 100 -8.39 11.00 3.44
CA TYR A 100 -7.07 11.00 2.81
C TYR A 100 -6.91 12.15 1.81
N SER A 101 -7.20 13.37 2.26
CA SER A 101 -7.20 14.59 1.43
C SER A 101 -5.88 15.38 1.48
N SER A 102 -4.86 14.89 2.20
CA SER A 102 -3.57 15.58 2.31
C SER A 102 -2.73 15.43 1.04
N MET A 103 -1.70 16.27 0.90
CA MET A 103 -0.75 16.20 -0.24
C MET A 103 0.11 14.92 -0.28
N ASP A 104 0.02 14.07 0.73
CA ASP A 104 0.65 12.74 0.71
C ASP A 104 -0.07 11.80 -0.23
N PHE A 105 -1.38 11.93 -0.37
CA PHE A 105 -2.24 11.05 -1.14
C PHE A 105 -2.56 11.71 -2.49
N THR A 106 -1.76 11.39 -3.51
CA THR A 106 -1.66 12.20 -4.73
C THR A 106 -2.56 11.72 -5.87
N GLY A 107 -2.93 10.44 -5.93
CA GLY A 107 -3.78 9.95 -7.00
C GLY A 107 -4.33 8.55 -6.80
N PHE A 108 -5.56 8.33 -7.27
CA PHE A 108 -6.27 7.07 -7.11
C PHE A 108 -6.87 6.59 -8.43
N ARG A 109 -6.85 5.27 -8.64
CA ARG A 109 -7.61 4.59 -9.68
C ARG A 109 -8.85 3.96 -9.04
N LEU A 110 -10.02 4.20 -9.63
CA LEU A 110 -11.28 3.57 -9.21
C LEU A 110 -11.50 2.27 -10.01
N TYR A 111 -11.89 1.21 -9.30
CA TYR A 111 -12.38 -0.05 -9.88
C TYR A 111 -13.70 -0.41 -9.19
N PHE A 112 -14.76 -0.47 -9.99
CA PHE A 112 -16.12 -0.81 -9.56
C PHE A 112 -16.45 -2.25 -9.94
#